data_AF-A0A2N2PKC3-F1
#
_entry.id   AF-A0A2N2PKC3-F1
#
_cell.length_a   1.000
_cell.length_b   1.000
_cell.length_c   1.000
_cell.angle_alpha   90.00
_cell.angle_beta   90.00
_cell.angle_gamma   90.00
#
_symmetry.space_group_name_H-M   'P 1'
#
loop_
_entity.id
_entity.type
_entity.pdbx_description
1 polymer ?
#
loop_
_entity_poly.entity_id
_entity_poly.type
_entity_poly.pdbx_seq_one_letter_code
_entity_poly.pdbx_strand_id
1 'polypeptide(L)'
;MGWDEGMKMKRSARRGGVLMILAMAGMVWGCAVGAAAVVTTGPLECGGRMFVDLPDETTTSAARHGDGTRGRVVVYALPNGNTIEQTRGRKVMPGMDWHFGIQHIGAQTRALRKLQPDVPTAVVYLEAEGRSWPTWRRNELVAHSGGGSLLIGFINAVEDIPSTVTRIAFLDANYAYDSATSQSAKLARWLRSGERNALVVAAYDDRRVEVNGKRIVSEQGGTWGRTQAMVRDLRREAIALEETSGTLIWSARGFDGRVDINAHRNPENKILHTVIVERNGFLHALLGGTKQDPGFFTDSIYEPLIDTIEHE
;
A
#
# COMPACT_ATOMS: atom_id res chain seq x y z
N MET A 1 -37.49 -44.02 -36.45
CA MET A 1 -37.31 -42.55 -36.43
C MET A 1 -37.94 -42.09 -35.13
N GLY A 2 -37.17 -42.02 -34.04
CA GLY A 2 -36.65 -40.77 -33.47
C GLY A 2 -37.68 -40.21 -32.47
N TRP A 3 -37.39 -39.76 -31.25
CA TRP A 3 -36.24 -39.04 -30.71
C TRP A 3 -36.25 -39.11 -29.17
N ASP A 4 -35.03 -39.06 -28.60
CA ASP A 4 -34.57 -38.47 -27.33
C ASP A 4 -35.25 -38.77 -25.98
N GLU A 5 -34.56 -39.62 -25.21
CA GLU A 5 -34.44 -39.54 -23.75
C GLU A 5 -33.32 -38.56 -23.36
N GLY A 6 -33.50 -37.77 -22.29
CA GLY A 6 -32.43 -36.85 -21.88
C GLY A 6 -32.64 -36.02 -20.62
N MET A 7 -33.07 -36.64 -19.52
CA MET A 7 -32.63 -36.40 -18.13
C MET A 7 -32.55 -34.95 -17.56
N LYS A 8 -33.39 -34.72 -16.55
CA LYS A 8 -33.40 -33.57 -15.62
C LYS A 8 -32.04 -33.34 -14.92
N MET A 9 -31.61 -32.09 -14.78
CA MET A 9 -30.76 -31.68 -13.64
C MET A 9 -31.03 -30.27 -13.08
N LYS A 10 -30.93 -30.25 -11.75
CA LYS A 10 -31.19 -29.26 -10.70
C LYS A 10 -30.83 -27.79 -11.00
N ARG A 11 -31.71 -26.90 -10.49
CA ARG A 11 -31.48 -25.46 -10.27
C ARG A 11 -30.30 -25.24 -9.34
N SER A 12 -29.35 -24.40 -9.76
CA SER A 12 -28.30 -23.82 -8.93
C SER A 12 -28.27 -22.31 -9.16
N ALA A 13 -28.60 -21.56 -8.10
CA ALA A 13 -28.54 -20.11 -8.08
C ALA A 13 -27.08 -19.63 -8.16
N ARG A 14 -26.76 -18.78 -9.15
CA ARG A 14 -25.59 -17.91 -9.11
C ARG A 14 -26.07 -16.46 -8.99
N ARG A 15 -25.86 -15.89 -7.81
CA ARG A 15 -25.94 -14.44 -7.58
C ARG A 15 -24.77 -13.80 -8.31
N GLY A 16 -25.06 -13.03 -9.36
CA GLY A 16 -24.11 -12.10 -9.95
C GLY A 16 -23.92 -10.92 -9.00
N GLY A 17 -22.76 -10.87 -8.33
CA GLY A 17 -22.31 -9.69 -7.59
C GLY A 17 -21.65 -8.73 -8.58
N VAL A 18 -22.34 -7.63 -8.87
CA VAL A 18 -21.76 -6.47 -9.57
C VAL A 18 -20.85 -5.76 -8.57
N LEU A 19 -19.54 -5.92 -8.73
CA LEU A 19 -18.53 -5.14 -8.01
C LEU A 19 -18.30 -3.84 -8.79
N MET A 20 -19.06 -2.79 -8.45
CA MET A 20 -18.75 -1.43 -8.91
C MET A 20 -17.61 -0.89 -8.06
N ILE A 21 -16.40 -0.91 -8.61
CA ILE A 21 -15.26 -0.14 -8.09
C ILE A 21 -15.43 1.30 -8.61
N LEU A 22 -15.84 2.20 -7.73
CA LEU A 22 -15.83 3.64 -8.00
C LEU A 22 -14.38 4.14 -7.89
N ALA A 23 -13.69 4.16 -9.04
CA ALA A 23 -12.50 4.95 -9.24
C ALA A 23 -12.90 6.39 -9.54
N MET A 24 -12.58 7.33 -8.65
CA MET A 24 -12.58 8.75 -8.96
C MET A 24 -11.33 9.40 -8.34
N ALA A 25 -10.25 9.41 -9.12
CA ALA A 25 -9.34 10.54 -9.29
C ALA A 25 -8.26 10.14 -10.30
N GLY A 26 -8.23 10.83 -11.43
CA GLY A 26 -7.30 10.60 -12.54
C GLY A 26 -7.77 11.31 -13.79
N MET A 27 -7.98 12.63 -13.69
CA MET A 27 -8.04 13.50 -14.86
C MET A 27 -6.67 13.42 -15.55
N VAL A 28 -6.58 12.60 -16.61
CA VAL A 28 -5.42 12.58 -17.50
C VAL A 28 -5.70 13.60 -18.59
N TRP A 29 -5.04 14.74 -18.50
CA TRP A 29 -4.88 15.64 -19.63
C TRP A 29 -3.92 14.97 -20.61
N GLY A 30 -4.33 14.89 -21.87
CA GLY A 30 -3.52 14.33 -22.93
C GLY A 30 -2.38 15.26 -23.29
N CYS A 31 -1.15 14.82 -23.06
CA CYS A 31 0.01 15.26 -23.82
C CYS A 31 0.58 14.05 -24.55
N ALA A 32 0.30 13.99 -25.85
CA ALA A 32 1.03 13.13 -26.76
C ALA A 32 2.42 13.74 -26.98
N VAL A 33 3.44 13.21 -26.30
CA VAL A 33 4.86 13.42 -26.65
C VAL A 33 5.65 12.17 -26.28
N GLY A 34 6.28 11.55 -27.28
CA GLY A 34 7.59 10.88 -27.19
C GLY A 34 7.77 9.66 -26.26
N ALA A 35 8.17 8.54 -26.86
CA ALA A 35 8.61 7.33 -26.17
C ALA A 35 9.65 7.60 -25.06
N ALA A 36 9.29 7.29 -23.82
CA ALA A 36 10.22 6.84 -22.80
C ALA A 36 9.46 5.95 -21.82
N ALA A 37 9.94 4.73 -21.59
CA ALA A 37 9.62 4.03 -20.35
C ALA A 37 9.81 5.02 -19.21
N VAL A 38 8.86 5.16 -18.28
CA VAL A 38 9.05 6.06 -17.14
C VAL A 38 10.26 5.56 -16.35
N VAL A 39 11.40 6.22 -16.58
CA VAL A 39 12.69 5.99 -15.92
C VAL A 39 12.72 6.97 -14.77
N THR A 40 12.48 6.49 -13.56
CA THR A 40 12.85 7.24 -12.38
C THR A 40 13.97 6.48 -11.69
N THR A 41 15.20 6.93 -11.89
CA THR A 41 16.30 6.66 -10.98
C THR A 41 16.48 7.90 -10.12
N GLY A 42 15.97 7.85 -8.89
CA GLY A 42 16.22 8.89 -7.90
C GLY A 42 17.20 8.37 -6.84
N PRO A 43 18.11 9.21 -6.33
CA PRO A 43 18.71 8.92 -5.03
C PRO A 43 17.59 8.88 -3.99
N LEU A 44 17.56 7.84 -3.17
CA LEU A 44 16.82 7.86 -1.92
C LEU A 44 17.69 8.62 -0.92
N GLU A 45 17.18 9.68 -0.30
CA GLU A 45 17.92 10.48 0.70
C GLU A 45 18.37 9.64 1.91
N CYS A 46 17.79 8.46 2.12
CA CYS A 46 18.21 7.47 3.10
C CYS A 46 19.38 6.58 2.64
N GLY A 47 19.97 6.89 1.50
CA GLY A 47 21.11 6.17 0.99
C GLY A 47 20.73 4.95 0.17
N GLY A 48 20.19 5.14 -1.01
CA GLY A 48 19.91 4.04 -1.92
C GLY A 48 19.49 4.54 -3.29
N ARG A 49 19.31 3.62 -4.24
CA ARG A 49 18.69 3.92 -5.53
C ARG A 49 17.54 2.96 -5.77
N MET A 50 16.46 3.47 -6.35
CA MET A 50 15.38 2.65 -6.87
C MET A 50 15.33 2.79 -8.39
N PHE A 51 15.09 1.69 -9.09
CA PHE A 51 14.81 1.69 -10.52
C PHE A 51 13.59 0.83 -10.81
N VAL A 52 12.60 1.38 -11.51
CA VAL A 52 11.38 0.67 -11.88
C VAL A 52 11.46 0.27 -13.36
N ASP A 53 11.57 -1.03 -13.62
CA ASP A 53 11.52 -1.62 -14.96
C ASP A 53 10.06 -2.01 -15.27
N LEU A 54 9.36 -1.13 -15.99
CA LEU A 54 7.99 -1.36 -16.43
C LEU A 54 7.92 -2.23 -17.69
N PRO A 55 6.85 -3.01 -17.90
CA PRO A 55 6.58 -3.63 -19.19
C PRO A 55 6.29 -2.57 -20.25
N ASP A 56 6.56 -2.88 -21.52
CA ASP A 56 6.33 -1.95 -22.63
C ASP A 56 4.84 -1.57 -22.74
N GLU A 57 4.54 -0.36 -23.22
CA GLU A 57 3.16 0.18 -23.24
C GLU A 57 2.17 -0.71 -24.00
N THR A 58 2.64 -1.39 -25.06
CA THR A 58 1.87 -2.35 -25.86
C THR A 58 1.40 -3.58 -25.08
N THR A 59 2.08 -3.95 -23.99
CA THR A 59 1.64 -5.01 -23.07
C THR A 59 0.75 -4.48 -21.95
N THR A 60 0.88 -3.19 -21.59
CA THR A 60 0.03 -2.57 -20.56
C THR A 60 -1.37 -2.18 -21.05
N SER A 61 -1.57 -1.94 -22.35
CA SER A 61 -2.90 -1.62 -22.90
C SER A 61 -3.87 -2.80 -22.85
N ALA A 62 -3.37 -4.04 -22.86
CA ALA A 62 -4.18 -5.26 -22.70
C ALA A 62 -4.65 -5.49 -21.25
N ALA A 63 -3.94 -4.93 -20.27
CA ALA A 63 -4.29 -5.02 -18.85
C ALA A 63 -5.08 -3.81 -18.32
N ARG A 64 -5.24 -2.78 -19.14
CA ARG A 64 -6.26 -1.76 -18.92
C ARG A 64 -7.58 -2.41 -19.33
N HIS A 65 -8.56 -2.39 -18.44
CA HIS A 65 -9.96 -2.86 -18.58
C HIS A 65 -10.28 -4.25 -17.99
N GLY A 66 -10.50 -4.29 -16.67
CA GLY A 66 -11.66 -4.96 -16.07
C GLY A 66 -11.86 -6.48 -16.26
N ASP A 67 -10.95 -7.19 -16.91
CA ASP A 67 -11.08 -8.62 -17.24
C ASP A 67 -10.50 -9.54 -16.15
N GLY A 68 -9.86 -8.97 -15.13
CA GLY A 68 -9.25 -9.71 -14.02
C GLY A 68 -7.78 -10.08 -14.23
N THR A 69 -7.12 -9.60 -15.30
CA THR A 69 -5.66 -9.69 -15.45
C THR A 69 -4.97 -8.97 -14.28
N ARG A 70 -4.27 -9.74 -13.44
CA ARG A 70 -3.52 -9.21 -12.29
C ARG A 70 -2.07 -9.01 -12.70
N GLY A 71 -1.63 -7.75 -12.72
CA GLY A 71 -0.22 -7.42 -12.91
C GLY A 71 0.65 -8.03 -11.80
N ARG A 72 1.92 -8.29 -12.13
CA ARG A 72 2.95 -8.74 -11.18
C ARG A 72 3.90 -7.58 -10.90
N VAL A 73 4.11 -7.28 -9.62
CA VAL A 73 5.20 -6.41 -9.16
C VAL A 73 6.23 -7.29 -8.45
N VAL A 74 7.47 -7.23 -8.90
CA VAL A 74 8.61 -7.89 -8.25
C VAL A 74 9.48 -6.82 -7.63
N VAL A 75 9.65 -6.86 -6.31
CA VAL A 75 10.64 -6.02 -5.62
C VAL A 75 11.92 -6.84 -5.48
N TYR A 76 12.99 -6.40 -6.14
CA TYR A 76 14.27 -7.10 -6.21
C TYR A 76 15.35 -6.30 -5.48
N ALA A 77 15.67 -6.70 -4.26
CA ALA A 77 16.82 -6.18 -3.53
C ALA A 77 18.12 -6.70 -4.15
N LEU A 78 19.01 -5.79 -4.53
CA LEU A 78 20.26 -6.12 -5.19
C LEU A 78 21.23 -6.89 -4.27
N PRO A 79 22.17 -7.69 -4.80
CA PRO A 79 23.28 -8.19 -3.99
C PRO A 79 24.06 -7.05 -3.33
N ASN A 80 24.52 -7.26 -2.09
CA ASN A 80 25.52 -6.39 -1.49
C ASN A 80 26.71 -6.28 -2.45
N GLY A 81 27.16 -5.06 -2.71
CA GLY A 81 28.28 -4.81 -3.63
C GLY A 81 27.88 -4.28 -4.99
N ASN A 82 26.62 -4.48 -5.41
CA ASN A 82 26.23 -4.28 -6.80
C ASN A 82 25.41 -3.02 -7.02
N THR A 83 25.62 -2.39 -8.17
CA THR A 83 24.72 -1.35 -8.69
C THR A 83 23.56 -1.94 -9.49
N ILE A 84 22.50 -1.15 -9.70
CA ILE A 84 21.37 -1.46 -10.59
C ILE A 84 21.86 -1.84 -11.97
N GLU A 85 22.81 -1.10 -12.55
CA GLU A 85 23.34 -1.35 -13.88
C GLU A 85 24.11 -2.68 -13.92
N GLN A 86 24.93 -2.96 -12.90
CA GLN A 86 25.65 -4.23 -12.77
C GLN A 86 24.68 -5.41 -12.63
N THR A 87 23.63 -5.28 -11.82
CA THR A 87 22.65 -6.36 -11.58
C THR A 87 21.71 -6.58 -12.77
N ARG A 88 21.24 -5.52 -13.41
CA ARG A 88 20.51 -5.63 -14.69
C ARG A 88 21.37 -6.31 -15.74
N GLY A 89 22.66 -6.02 -15.71
CA GLY A 89 23.72 -6.70 -16.43
C GLY A 89 23.73 -6.42 -17.93
N ARG A 90 24.85 -6.76 -18.55
CA ARG A 90 25.08 -6.67 -19.99
C ARG A 90 26.14 -7.69 -20.42
N LYS A 91 26.33 -7.85 -21.73
CA LYS A 91 27.49 -8.58 -22.23
C LYS A 91 28.77 -7.84 -21.81
N VAL A 92 29.65 -8.53 -21.11
CA VAL A 92 30.93 -8.00 -20.62
C VAL A 92 31.90 -7.86 -21.78
N MET A 93 32.63 -6.74 -21.81
CA MET A 93 33.70 -6.47 -22.77
C MET A 93 35.04 -6.36 -22.02
N PRO A 94 36.20 -6.52 -22.69
CA PRO A 94 37.50 -6.32 -22.07
C PRO A 94 37.59 -4.98 -21.34
N GLY A 95 38.07 -5.00 -20.09
CA GLY A 95 38.19 -3.80 -19.24
C GLY A 95 36.91 -3.38 -18.49
N MET A 96 35.79 -4.06 -18.72
CA MET A 96 34.54 -3.80 -17.99
C MET A 96 34.50 -4.55 -16.66
N ASP A 97 33.83 -3.96 -15.66
CA ASP A 97 33.57 -4.62 -14.38
C ASP A 97 32.82 -5.94 -14.61
N TRP A 98 33.36 -7.01 -14.02
CA TRP A 98 32.85 -8.37 -14.17
C TRP A 98 31.42 -8.54 -13.59
N HIS A 99 30.99 -7.69 -12.65
CA HIS A 99 29.66 -7.77 -12.04
C HIS A 99 28.53 -7.65 -13.09
N PHE A 100 28.76 -6.95 -14.20
CA PHE A 100 27.81 -6.86 -15.31
C PHE A 100 27.49 -8.21 -15.96
N GLY A 101 28.36 -9.21 -15.80
CA GLY A 101 28.25 -10.53 -16.40
C GLY A 101 27.55 -11.59 -15.56
N ILE A 102 27.12 -11.27 -14.33
CA ILE A 102 26.65 -12.28 -13.37
C ILE A 102 25.14 -12.50 -13.46
N GLN A 103 24.37 -11.45 -13.15
CA GLN A 103 22.96 -11.60 -12.77
C GLN A 103 22.02 -11.48 -13.97
N HIS A 104 22.29 -10.54 -14.88
CA HIS A 104 21.47 -10.28 -16.08
C HIS A 104 19.96 -10.15 -15.81
N ILE A 105 19.54 -9.65 -14.65
CA ILE A 105 18.12 -9.62 -14.26
C ILE A 105 17.27 -8.86 -15.28
N GLY A 106 17.81 -7.83 -15.93
CA GLY A 106 17.10 -7.14 -17.00
C GLY A 106 16.79 -8.04 -18.20
N ALA A 107 17.73 -8.91 -18.58
CA ALA A 107 17.50 -9.88 -19.66
C ALA A 107 16.51 -10.97 -19.25
N GLN A 108 16.61 -11.45 -18.01
CA GLN A 108 15.67 -12.44 -17.46
C GLN A 108 14.24 -11.88 -17.38
N THR A 109 14.09 -10.62 -16.97
CA THR A 109 12.79 -9.91 -16.95
C THR A 109 12.18 -9.82 -18.35
N ARG A 110 12.98 -9.46 -19.37
CA ARG A 110 12.50 -9.46 -20.77
C ARG A 110 12.11 -10.86 -21.25
N ALA A 111 12.86 -11.90 -20.85
CA ALA A 111 12.50 -13.28 -21.17
C ALA A 111 11.18 -13.69 -20.47
N LEU A 112 11.00 -13.34 -19.20
CA LEU A 112 9.78 -13.61 -18.45
C LEU A 112 8.55 -12.98 -19.10
N ARG A 113 8.65 -11.72 -19.53
CA ARG A 113 7.57 -11.04 -20.27
C ARG A 113 7.22 -11.72 -21.59
N LYS A 114 8.19 -12.34 -22.28
CA LYS A 114 7.92 -13.14 -23.48
C LYS A 114 7.26 -14.48 -23.16
N LEU A 115 7.61 -15.09 -22.04
CA LEU A 115 7.04 -16.36 -21.59
C LEU A 115 5.64 -16.21 -21.00
N GLN A 116 5.32 -15.02 -20.45
CA GLN A 116 4.04 -14.69 -19.83
C GLN A 116 3.53 -13.34 -20.34
N PRO A 117 3.18 -13.24 -21.65
CA PRO A 117 2.77 -11.97 -22.25
C PRO A 117 1.48 -11.40 -21.64
N ASP A 118 0.61 -12.28 -21.14
CA ASP A 118 -0.67 -11.89 -20.52
C ASP A 118 -0.53 -11.44 -19.05
N VAL A 119 0.70 -11.46 -18.50
CA VAL A 119 0.98 -11.03 -17.11
C VAL A 119 1.92 -9.83 -17.16
N PRO A 120 1.39 -8.59 -17.16
CA PRO A 120 2.20 -7.40 -17.09
C PRO A 120 3.09 -7.47 -15.86
N THR A 121 4.41 -7.49 -16.06
CA THR A 121 5.38 -7.67 -14.98
C THR A 121 6.28 -6.45 -14.86
N ALA A 122 6.16 -5.73 -13.75
CA ALA A 122 7.07 -4.67 -13.34
C ALA A 122 8.12 -5.24 -12.37
N VAL A 123 9.37 -4.81 -12.51
CA VAL A 123 10.46 -5.17 -11.59
C VAL A 123 11.05 -3.89 -10.99
N VAL A 124 10.90 -3.73 -9.68
CA VAL A 124 11.47 -2.65 -8.89
C VAL A 124 12.80 -3.12 -8.32
N TYR A 125 13.89 -2.56 -8.81
CA TYR A 125 15.24 -2.79 -8.31
C TYR A 125 15.51 -1.85 -7.16
N LEU A 126 15.98 -2.37 -6.03
CA LEU A 126 16.40 -1.58 -4.88
C LEU A 126 17.89 -1.78 -4.65
N GLU A 127 18.65 -0.70 -4.61
CA GLU A 127 20.09 -0.65 -4.33
C GLU A 127 20.36 0.08 -3.02
N ALA A 128 21.17 -0.51 -2.14
CA ALA A 128 21.54 0.10 -0.86
C ALA A 128 22.82 0.97 -0.96
N GLU A 129 22.86 2.14 -0.30
CA GLU A 129 24.09 2.91 -0.06
C GLU A 129 25.10 2.08 0.71
N GLY A 130 26.38 2.36 0.44
CA GLY A 130 27.47 1.58 1.03
C GLY A 130 27.40 0.10 0.66
N ARG A 131 26.52 -0.29 -0.30
CA ARG A 131 26.41 -1.63 -0.87
C ARG A 131 26.09 -2.71 0.19
N SER A 132 25.38 -2.36 1.27
CA SER A 132 25.12 -3.24 2.41
C SER A 132 23.71 -3.08 2.98
N TRP A 133 22.80 -4.03 2.73
CA TRP A 133 21.45 -4.06 3.33
C TRP A 133 21.37 -4.08 4.86
N PRO A 134 22.32 -4.71 5.60
CA PRO A 134 22.26 -4.72 7.06
C PRO A 134 22.25 -3.35 7.77
N THR A 135 22.51 -2.25 7.07
CA THR A 135 22.41 -0.89 7.61
C THR A 135 20.98 -0.36 7.63
N TRP A 136 20.08 -0.91 6.78
CA TRP A 136 18.65 -0.59 6.75
C TRP A 136 17.93 -1.34 7.88
N ARG A 137 18.09 -0.84 9.11
CA ARG A 137 17.64 -1.54 10.33
C ARG A 137 16.20 -1.27 10.71
N ARG A 138 15.52 -0.32 10.06
CA ARG A 138 14.15 0.10 10.40
C ARG A 138 13.36 0.34 9.12
N ASN A 139 12.26 -0.39 8.99
CA ASN A 139 11.31 -0.30 7.91
C ASN A 139 9.98 0.20 8.46
N GLU A 140 9.38 1.15 7.76
CA GLU A 140 8.05 1.66 8.10
C GLU A 140 7.12 1.33 6.95
N LEU A 141 6.00 0.69 7.26
CA LEU A 141 4.98 0.31 6.28
C LEU A 141 3.82 1.29 6.41
N VAL A 142 3.73 2.20 5.45
CA VAL A 142 2.67 3.22 5.42
C VAL A 142 1.88 3.05 4.14
N ALA A 143 0.56 3.08 4.24
CA ALA A 143 -0.28 3.07 3.05
C ALA A 143 -1.47 4.01 3.17
N HIS A 144 -1.83 4.58 2.02
CA HIS A 144 -3.05 5.34 1.82
C HIS A 144 -4.00 4.57 0.88
N SER A 145 -5.30 4.68 1.14
CA SER A 145 -6.34 4.19 0.23
C SER A 145 -6.14 2.71 -0.16
N GLY A 146 -6.24 2.41 -1.45
CA GLY A 146 -5.93 1.13 -2.12
C GLY A 146 -4.71 0.39 -1.54
N GLY A 147 -3.66 1.14 -1.21
CA GLY A 147 -2.38 0.61 -0.74
C GLY A 147 -2.49 -0.20 0.56
N GLY A 148 -3.50 0.04 1.39
CA GLY A 148 -3.66 -0.73 2.64
C GLY A 148 -3.91 -2.22 2.40
N SER A 149 -4.44 -2.60 1.23
CA SER A 149 -4.56 -4.00 0.84
C SER A 149 -3.19 -4.70 0.69
N LEU A 150 -2.14 -3.96 0.30
CA LEU A 150 -0.78 -4.48 0.27
C LEU A 150 -0.27 -4.77 1.69
N LEU A 151 -0.48 -3.84 2.63
CA LEU A 151 -0.05 -3.98 4.02
C LEU A 151 -0.80 -5.12 4.73
N ILE A 152 -2.11 -5.20 4.55
CA ILE A 152 -2.92 -6.31 5.09
C ILE A 152 -2.50 -7.64 4.44
N GLY A 153 -2.25 -7.65 3.12
CA GLY A 153 -1.71 -8.81 2.41
C GLY A 153 -0.37 -9.29 2.99
N PHE A 154 0.55 -8.36 3.28
CA PHE A 154 1.81 -8.64 3.97
C PHE A 154 1.58 -9.26 5.34
N ILE A 155 0.73 -8.66 6.20
CA ILE A 155 0.41 -9.18 7.54
C ILE A 155 -0.20 -10.59 7.46
N ASN A 156 -1.04 -10.85 6.45
CA ASN A 156 -1.62 -12.17 6.25
C ASN A 156 -0.56 -13.20 5.83
N ALA A 157 0.38 -12.83 4.97
CA ALA A 157 1.38 -13.73 4.39
C ALA A 157 2.49 -14.15 5.36
N VAL A 158 2.88 -13.28 6.30
CA VAL A 158 3.94 -13.59 7.27
C VAL A 158 3.38 -14.26 8.52
N GLU A 159 4.08 -15.23 9.11
CA GLU A 159 3.65 -15.82 10.38
C GLU A 159 3.73 -14.80 11.52
N ASP A 160 4.87 -14.10 11.60
CA ASP A 160 5.11 -12.98 12.49
C ASP A 160 5.64 -11.78 11.70
N ILE A 161 5.24 -10.58 12.13
CA ILE A 161 5.74 -9.33 11.53
C ILE A 161 7.23 -9.21 11.91
N PRO A 162 8.16 -9.10 10.92
CA PRO A 162 9.59 -9.03 11.18
C PRO A 162 9.95 -7.86 12.10
N SER A 163 10.92 -8.07 12.99
CA SER A 163 11.39 -7.03 13.93
C SER A 163 12.05 -5.83 13.25
N THR A 164 12.39 -5.94 11.97
CA THR A 164 12.87 -4.82 11.17
C THR A 164 11.76 -3.85 10.81
N VAL A 165 10.48 -4.27 10.85
CA VAL A 165 9.33 -3.37 10.72
C VAL A 165 9.09 -2.70 12.07
N THR A 166 9.28 -1.38 12.13
CA THR A 166 9.14 -0.60 13.37
C THR A 166 7.87 0.25 13.41
N ARG A 167 7.22 0.45 12.26
CA ARG A 167 5.96 1.20 12.19
C ARG A 167 5.05 0.62 11.12
N ILE A 168 3.76 0.54 11.44
CA ILE A 168 2.70 0.23 10.49
C ILE A 168 1.66 1.33 10.61
N ALA A 169 1.38 2.01 9.50
CA ALA A 169 0.42 3.10 9.47
C ALA A 169 -0.60 2.97 8.33
N PHE A 170 -1.87 3.15 8.67
CA PHE A 170 -2.97 3.14 7.71
C PHE A 170 -3.58 4.55 7.62
N LEU A 171 -3.52 5.14 6.44
CA LEU A 171 -4.12 6.42 6.09
C LEU A 171 -5.39 6.17 5.28
N ASP A 172 -6.53 6.11 5.95
CA ASP A 172 -7.81 5.76 5.36
C ASP A 172 -7.69 4.48 4.48
N ALA A 173 -6.98 3.50 5.03
CA ALA A 173 -6.45 2.36 4.26
C ALA A 173 -6.72 1.00 4.93
N ASN A 174 -7.34 0.95 6.10
CA ASN A 174 -7.54 -0.30 6.84
C ASN A 174 -8.85 -1.04 6.49
N TYR A 175 -9.56 -0.68 5.42
CA TYR A 175 -10.86 -1.29 5.06
C TYR A 175 -10.77 -2.80 4.74
N ALA A 176 -9.57 -3.32 4.43
CA ALA A 176 -9.30 -4.75 4.25
C ALA A 176 -9.04 -5.52 5.56
N TYR A 177 -9.02 -4.82 6.71
CA TYR A 177 -8.88 -5.46 8.02
C TYR A 177 -10.05 -6.40 8.31
N ASP A 178 -9.75 -7.61 8.80
CA ASP A 178 -10.74 -8.64 9.05
C ASP A 178 -10.57 -9.30 10.42
N SER A 179 -11.57 -9.07 11.28
CA SER A 179 -11.68 -9.66 12.62
C SER A 179 -11.71 -11.19 12.64
N ALA A 180 -12.05 -11.84 11.52
CA ALA A 180 -12.07 -13.30 11.41
C ALA A 180 -10.67 -13.91 11.20
N THR A 181 -9.65 -13.08 10.98
CA THR A 181 -8.27 -13.51 10.68
C THR A 181 -7.34 -13.29 11.87
N SER A 182 -6.11 -13.80 11.77
CA SER A 182 -5.08 -13.62 12.80
C SER A 182 -4.43 -12.22 12.81
N GLN A 183 -4.98 -11.23 12.09
CA GLN A 183 -4.37 -9.91 11.95
C GLN A 183 -4.18 -9.19 13.30
N SER A 184 -5.19 -9.22 14.18
CA SER A 184 -5.09 -8.63 15.53
C SER A 184 -3.98 -9.29 16.34
N ALA A 185 -3.95 -10.62 16.38
CA ALA A 185 -2.96 -11.39 17.12
C ALA A 185 -1.53 -11.09 16.65
N LYS A 186 -1.32 -11.03 15.32
CA LYS A 186 -0.01 -10.69 14.74
C LYS A 186 0.42 -9.27 15.09
N LEU A 187 -0.47 -8.28 14.97
CA LEU A 187 -0.20 -6.89 15.37
C LEU A 187 0.11 -6.79 16.87
N ALA A 188 -0.65 -7.48 17.72
CA ALA A 188 -0.44 -7.45 19.16
C ALA A 188 0.87 -8.12 19.59
N ARG A 189 1.24 -9.27 18.99
CA ARG A 189 2.56 -9.89 19.21
C ARG A 189 3.68 -8.95 18.79
N TRP A 190 3.57 -8.35 17.62
CA TRP A 190 4.54 -7.38 17.10
C TRP A 190 4.67 -6.14 18.00
N LEU A 191 3.56 -5.56 18.47
CA LEU A 191 3.60 -4.43 19.40
C LEU A 191 4.32 -4.76 20.72
N ARG A 192 4.25 -6.02 21.18
CA ARG A 192 4.95 -6.49 22.39
C ARG A 192 6.42 -6.82 22.15
N SER A 193 6.79 -7.26 20.96
CA SER A 193 8.15 -7.73 20.69
C SER A 193 9.17 -6.61 20.53
N GLY A 194 8.75 -5.37 20.31
CA GLY A 194 9.66 -4.24 20.08
C GLY A 194 9.23 -3.00 20.84
N GLU A 195 10.15 -2.41 21.58
CA GLU A 195 9.95 -1.18 22.37
C GLU A 195 9.61 0.05 21.51
N ARG A 196 9.90 -0.02 20.20
CA ARG A 196 9.68 1.08 19.24
C ARG A 196 8.58 0.77 18.23
N ASN A 197 7.95 -0.39 18.32
CA ASN A 197 6.94 -0.81 17.35
C ASN A 197 5.68 0.03 17.55
N ALA A 198 5.25 0.72 16.49
CA ALA A 198 4.15 1.68 16.53
C ALA A 198 3.07 1.43 15.46
N LEU A 199 1.82 1.29 15.89
CA LEU A 199 0.65 1.18 15.03
C LEU A 199 -0.08 2.52 14.99
N VAL A 200 -0.21 3.10 13.80
CA VAL A 200 -0.99 4.33 13.58
C VAL A 200 -2.14 4.06 12.62
N VAL A 201 -3.33 4.59 12.93
CA VAL A 201 -4.48 4.55 12.02
C VAL A 201 -5.11 5.92 11.99
N ALA A 202 -5.21 6.49 10.80
CA ALA A 202 -5.92 7.73 10.52
C ALA A 202 -7.13 7.40 9.63
N ALA A 203 -8.34 7.69 10.09
CA ALA A 203 -9.57 7.37 9.36
C ALA A 203 -10.61 8.49 9.48
N TYR A 204 -11.78 8.31 8.88
CA TYR A 204 -12.95 9.14 9.16
C TYR A 204 -14.23 8.31 9.19
N ASP A 205 -15.29 8.88 9.74
CA ASP A 205 -16.63 8.29 9.71
C ASP A 205 -17.21 8.40 8.30
N ASP A 206 -17.02 7.34 7.52
CA ASP A 206 -17.47 7.20 6.14
C ASP A 206 -18.84 6.52 6.01
N ARG A 207 -19.43 6.05 7.12
CA ARG A 207 -20.65 5.21 7.15
C ARG A 207 -21.91 5.87 6.56
N ARG A 208 -21.92 7.20 6.53
CA ARG A 208 -23.04 8.03 6.06
C ARG A 208 -22.70 8.83 4.80
N VAL A 209 -21.51 8.65 4.24
CA VAL A 209 -21.10 9.31 3.02
C VAL A 209 -21.90 8.75 1.85
N GLU A 210 -22.42 9.64 1.02
CA GLU A 210 -23.23 9.29 -0.14
C GLU A 210 -22.65 9.87 -1.42
N VAL A 211 -22.71 9.08 -2.49
CA VAL A 211 -22.45 9.52 -3.87
C VAL A 211 -23.71 9.26 -4.67
N ASN A 212 -24.26 10.31 -5.29
CA ASN A 212 -25.54 10.24 -6.02
C ASN A 212 -26.70 9.68 -5.17
N GLY A 213 -26.76 10.07 -3.89
CA GLY A 213 -27.80 9.64 -2.95
C GLY A 213 -27.70 8.18 -2.51
N LYS A 214 -26.57 7.52 -2.75
CA LYS A 214 -26.32 6.14 -2.33
C LYS A 214 -25.11 6.07 -1.41
N ARG A 215 -25.24 5.33 -0.31
CA ARG A 215 -24.11 5.03 0.58
C ARG A 215 -23.03 4.26 -0.15
N ILE A 216 -21.79 4.69 0.02
CA ILE A 216 -20.63 4.06 -0.62
C ILE A 216 -20.06 2.89 0.19
N VAL A 217 -20.36 2.83 1.48
CA VAL A 217 -19.92 1.77 2.40
C VAL A 217 -21.05 1.32 3.32
N SER A 218 -20.93 0.12 3.86
CA SER A 218 -21.80 -0.36 4.95
C SER A 218 -21.32 0.17 6.29
N GLU A 219 -22.18 0.09 7.32
CA GLU A 219 -21.85 0.59 8.67
C GLU A 219 -20.65 -0.13 9.31
N GLN A 220 -20.50 -1.43 9.00
CA GLN A 220 -19.41 -2.30 9.47
C GLN A 220 -18.25 -2.35 8.45
N GLY A 221 -18.49 -1.87 7.23
CA GLY A 221 -17.50 -1.68 6.19
C GLY A 221 -16.87 -0.30 6.30
N GLY A 222 -16.15 0.09 5.24
CA GLY A 222 -15.42 1.37 5.24
C GLY A 222 -14.29 1.40 6.25
N THR A 223 -13.60 2.53 6.35
CA THR A 223 -12.49 2.68 7.28
C THR A 223 -12.98 2.90 8.71
N TRP A 224 -14.14 3.53 8.91
CA TRP A 224 -14.72 3.65 10.25
C TRP A 224 -15.01 2.28 10.88
N GLY A 225 -15.81 1.46 10.20
CA GLY A 225 -16.23 0.16 10.72
C GLY A 225 -15.04 -0.75 11.00
N ARG A 226 -14.05 -0.76 10.10
CA ARG A 226 -12.81 -1.52 10.30
C ARG A 226 -11.90 -0.97 11.39
N THR A 227 -11.85 0.34 11.58
CA THR A 227 -11.09 0.96 12.68
C THR A 227 -11.70 0.60 14.03
N GLN A 228 -13.02 0.67 14.16
CA GLN A 228 -13.72 0.24 15.37
C GLN A 228 -13.51 -1.25 15.66
N ALA A 229 -13.57 -2.08 14.62
CA ALA A 229 -13.24 -3.50 14.74
C ALA A 229 -11.81 -3.72 15.22
N MET A 230 -10.84 -3.06 14.61
CA MET A 230 -9.42 -3.16 15.00
C MET A 230 -9.18 -2.78 16.46
N VAL A 231 -9.76 -1.69 16.97
CA VAL A 231 -9.64 -1.31 18.38
C VAL A 231 -10.22 -2.36 19.31
N ARG A 232 -11.43 -2.85 19.02
CA ARG A 232 -12.08 -3.91 19.82
C ARG A 232 -11.25 -5.18 19.82
N ASP A 233 -10.66 -5.54 18.69
CA ASP A 233 -9.90 -6.76 18.51
C ASP A 233 -8.54 -6.66 19.21
N LEU A 234 -7.83 -5.54 19.09
CA LEU A 234 -6.60 -5.27 19.84
C LEU A 234 -6.83 -5.35 21.35
N ARG A 235 -7.96 -4.85 21.86
CA ARG A 235 -8.32 -5.04 23.28
C ARG A 235 -8.51 -6.50 23.66
N ARG A 236 -9.13 -7.31 22.79
CA ARG A 236 -9.22 -8.77 23.03
C ARG A 236 -7.87 -9.43 23.06
N GLU A 237 -6.91 -8.92 22.28
CA GLU A 237 -5.52 -9.32 22.35
C GLU A 237 -4.78 -8.74 23.58
N ALA A 238 -5.47 -8.16 24.57
CA ALA A 238 -4.90 -7.52 25.75
C ALA A 238 -3.96 -6.32 25.45
N ILE A 239 -4.25 -5.56 24.40
CA ILE A 239 -3.68 -4.23 24.18
C ILE A 239 -4.55 -3.21 24.90
N ALA A 240 -4.01 -2.59 25.94
CA ALA A 240 -4.72 -1.55 26.69
C ALA A 240 -4.85 -0.28 25.84
N LEU A 241 -6.09 0.14 25.58
CA LEU A 241 -6.42 1.32 24.79
C LEU A 241 -7.45 2.19 25.53
N GLU A 242 -7.07 3.43 25.80
CA GLU A 242 -7.94 4.50 26.28
C GLU A 242 -8.62 5.18 25.09
N GLU A 243 -9.93 5.31 25.16
CA GLU A 243 -10.69 6.03 24.16
C GLU A 243 -10.99 7.46 24.61
N THR A 244 -10.85 8.40 23.68
CA THR A 244 -11.29 9.78 23.85
C THR A 244 -12.23 10.15 22.72
N SER A 245 -13.40 10.69 23.06
CA SER A 245 -14.41 11.11 22.09
C SER A 245 -14.60 12.62 22.17
N GLY A 246 -13.89 13.35 21.31
CA GLY A 246 -14.08 14.79 21.13
C GLY A 246 -15.20 15.12 20.14
N THR A 247 -15.42 16.41 19.91
CA THR A 247 -16.47 16.90 18.99
C THR A 247 -16.24 16.46 17.55
N LEU A 248 -15.01 16.61 17.04
CA LEU A 248 -14.64 16.25 15.67
C LEU A 248 -13.76 15.01 15.59
N ILE A 249 -12.94 14.74 16.59
CA ILE A 249 -11.99 13.62 16.59
C ILE A 249 -12.40 12.61 17.64
N TRP A 250 -12.52 11.35 17.24
CA TRP A 250 -12.47 10.20 18.14
C TRP A 250 -11.08 9.59 18.05
N SER A 251 -10.59 9.06 19.17
CA SER A 251 -9.29 8.38 19.21
C SER A 251 -9.29 7.22 20.19
N ALA A 252 -8.44 6.23 19.93
CA ALA A 252 -8.08 5.15 20.83
C ALA A 252 -6.55 5.07 20.92
N ARG A 253 -5.99 5.33 22.10
CA ARG A 253 -4.55 5.42 22.32
C ARG A 253 -4.08 4.50 23.43
N GLY A 254 -2.86 4.01 23.33
CA GLY A 254 -2.27 3.20 24.39
C GLY A 254 -0.85 2.77 24.07
N PHE A 255 -0.33 1.86 24.89
CA PHE A 255 1.03 1.34 24.72
C PHE A 255 2.09 2.46 24.70
N ASP A 256 2.01 3.40 25.64
CA ASP A 256 2.90 4.56 25.74
C ASP A 256 2.91 5.42 24.46
N GLY A 257 1.74 5.58 23.83
CA GLY A 257 1.55 6.31 22.58
C GLY A 257 1.87 5.50 21.32
N ARG A 258 2.40 4.28 21.45
CA ARG A 258 2.76 3.44 20.29
C ARG A 258 1.55 2.86 19.55
N VAL A 259 0.37 2.88 20.16
CA VAL A 259 -0.88 2.69 19.42
C VAL A 259 -1.59 4.03 19.41
N ASP A 260 -1.72 4.62 18.22
CA ASP A 260 -2.38 5.91 18.01
C ASP A 260 -3.39 5.80 16.86
N ILE A 261 -4.65 5.59 17.24
CA ILE A 261 -5.76 5.39 16.30
C ILE A 261 -6.66 6.61 16.40
N ASN A 262 -6.82 7.36 15.31
CA ASN A 262 -7.61 8.57 15.21
C ASN A 262 -8.63 8.45 14.08
N ALA A 263 -9.85 8.94 14.31
CA ALA A 263 -10.87 9.05 13.28
C ALA A 263 -11.63 10.38 13.36
N HIS A 264 -11.77 11.04 12.21
CA HIS A 264 -12.59 12.25 12.10
C HIS A 264 -14.08 11.87 12.02
N ARG A 265 -14.91 12.41 12.90
CA ARG A 265 -16.33 12.02 13.09
C ARG A 265 -17.27 12.45 11.95
N ASN A 266 -16.78 13.32 11.07
CA ASN A 266 -17.44 13.70 9.80
C ASN A 266 -18.96 14.02 9.92
N PRO A 267 -19.37 14.97 10.79
CA PRO A 267 -20.78 15.26 11.03
C PRO A 267 -21.54 15.72 9.79
N GLU A 268 -20.83 16.28 8.81
CA GLU A 268 -21.38 16.76 7.54
C GLU A 268 -21.45 15.67 6.46
N ASN A 269 -21.03 14.42 6.76
CA ASN A 269 -21.02 13.28 5.84
C ASN A 269 -20.27 13.54 4.52
N LYS A 270 -19.19 14.32 4.57
CA LYS A 270 -18.35 14.65 3.42
C LYS A 270 -17.39 13.52 3.07
N ILE A 271 -16.90 13.49 1.84
CA ILE A 271 -15.77 12.61 1.46
C ILE A 271 -14.49 13.27 1.97
N LEU A 272 -13.82 12.65 2.95
CA LEU A 272 -12.56 13.17 3.54
C LEU A 272 -11.32 12.37 3.14
N HIS A 273 -11.46 11.48 2.15
CA HIS A 273 -10.46 10.51 1.72
C HIS A 273 -9.06 11.10 1.44
N THR A 274 -9.00 12.22 0.71
CA THR A 274 -7.76 12.97 0.44
C THR A 274 -7.53 14.08 1.44
N VAL A 275 -8.61 14.66 1.98
CA VAL A 275 -8.56 15.73 2.98
C VAL A 275 -7.77 15.31 4.22
N ILE A 276 -7.86 14.04 4.65
CA ILE A 276 -7.04 13.52 5.74
C ILE A 276 -5.53 13.65 5.43
N VAL A 277 -5.12 13.41 4.18
CA VAL A 277 -3.73 13.53 3.76
C VAL A 277 -3.33 15.00 3.72
N GLU A 278 -4.18 15.86 3.14
CA GLU A 278 -4.03 17.31 3.11
C GLU A 278 -3.86 17.91 4.53
N ARG A 279 -4.51 17.31 5.51
CA ARG A 279 -4.50 17.73 6.92
C ARG A 279 -3.43 16.97 7.74
N ASN A 280 -2.19 17.03 7.26
CA ASN A 280 -1.00 16.39 7.84
C ASN A 280 -1.04 14.86 7.95
N GLY A 281 -1.92 14.16 7.21
CA GLY A 281 -2.10 12.72 7.36
C GLY A 281 -0.79 11.93 7.23
N PHE A 282 0.02 12.19 6.21
CA PHE A 282 1.30 11.49 6.05
C PHE A 282 2.27 11.72 7.21
N LEU A 283 2.39 12.97 7.68
CA LEU A 283 3.21 13.30 8.85
C LEU A 283 2.69 12.62 10.11
N HIS A 284 1.38 12.62 10.33
CA HIS A 284 0.75 11.92 11.44
C HIS A 284 0.94 10.40 11.36
N ALA A 285 0.90 9.79 10.17
CA ALA A 285 1.19 8.37 10.02
C ALA A 285 2.60 8.00 10.49
N LEU A 286 3.59 8.82 10.17
CA LEU A 286 5.00 8.61 10.51
C LEU A 286 5.36 9.04 11.94
N LEU A 287 4.68 10.05 12.48
CA LEU A 287 5.03 10.69 13.74
C LEU A 287 4.00 10.46 14.85
N GLY A 288 2.84 9.89 14.54
CA GLY A 288 1.78 9.58 15.49
C GLY A 288 2.32 8.82 16.70
N GLY A 289 1.89 9.25 17.88
CA GLY A 289 2.41 8.78 19.17
C GLY A 289 3.74 9.41 19.63
N THR A 290 4.35 10.31 18.85
CA THR A 290 5.60 10.99 19.20
C THR A 290 5.39 12.47 19.55
N LYS A 291 6.42 13.12 20.11
CA LYS A 291 6.38 14.56 20.43
C LYS A 291 6.42 15.46 19.19
N GLN A 292 6.85 14.91 18.05
CA GLN A 292 6.99 15.61 16.78
C GLN A 292 5.72 15.56 15.92
N ASP A 293 4.70 14.82 16.36
CA ASP A 293 3.43 14.74 15.64
C ASP A 293 2.75 16.11 15.54
N PRO A 294 2.48 16.63 14.33
CA PRO A 294 1.71 17.88 14.16
C PRO A 294 0.23 17.72 14.51
N GLY A 295 -0.22 16.50 14.81
CA GLY A 295 -1.57 16.15 15.19
C GLY A 295 -2.43 15.73 14.00
N PHE A 296 -3.40 14.86 14.28
CA PHE A 296 -4.34 14.39 13.28
C PHE A 296 -5.36 15.47 12.90
N PHE A 297 -5.53 15.70 11.60
CA PHE A 297 -6.53 16.62 11.03
C PHE A 297 -6.32 18.10 11.43
N THR A 298 -5.07 18.51 11.60
CA THR A 298 -4.68 19.91 11.89
C THR A 298 -4.39 20.69 10.60
N ASP A 299 -4.11 22.00 10.72
CA ASP A 299 -3.69 22.81 9.57
C ASP A 299 -2.34 22.33 9.03
N SER A 300 -2.22 22.25 7.71
CA SER A 300 -1.03 21.73 7.01
C SER A 300 0.21 22.54 7.36
N ILE A 301 1.20 21.89 7.97
CA ILE A 301 2.46 22.57 8.32
C ILE A 301 3.48 22.56 7.17
N TYR A 302 3.23 21.75 6.15
CA TYR A 302 4.11 21.55 5.00
C TYR A 302 3.74 22.43 3.80
N GLU A 303 2.66 23.22 3.87
CA GLU A 303 2.19 24.06 2.76
C GLU A 303 3.28 25.00 2.23
N PRO A 304 4.11 25.67 3.07
CA PRO A 304 5.22 26.51 2.57
C PRO A 304 6.36 25.71 1.92
N LEU A 305 6.37 24.39 2.05
CA LEU A 305 7.39 23.48 1.52
C LEU A 305 6.97 22.80 0.22
N ILE A 306 5.77 23.12 -0.29
CA ILE A 306 5.31 22.60 -1.59
C ILE A 306 6.14 23.29 -2.68
N ASP A 307 6.88 22.49 -3.46
CA ASP A 307 7.64 22.98 -4.61
C ASP A 307 6.71 23.76 -5.56
N THR A 308 7.10 24.98 -5.89
CA THR A 308 6.35 25.86 -6.80
C THR A 308 6.80 25.74 -8.25
N ILE A 309 7.79 24.89 -8.52
CA ILE A 309 8.39 24.66 -9.84
C ILE A 309 8.04 23.23 -10.27
N GLU A 310 7.45 23.09 -11.46
CA GLU A 310 7.36 21.79 -12.13
C GLU A 310 8.78 21.31 -12.43
N HIS A 311 9.23 20.24 -11.77
CA HIS A 311 10.50 19.59 -12.13
C HIS A 311 10.33 19.03 -13.56
N GLU A 312 11.06 19.59 -14.54
CA GLU A 312 11.15 19.08 -15.93
C GLU A 312 11.79 17.69 -16.00
#